data_AF-A0A8T5QBI8-F1
#
_entry.id   AF-A0A8T5QBI8-F1
#
_cell.length_a   1.000
_cell.length_b   1.000
_cell.length_c   1.000
_cell.angle_alpha   90.00
_cell.angle_beta   90.00
_cell.angle_gamma   90.00
#
_symmetry.space_group_name_H-M   'P 1'
#
loop_
_entity.id
_entity.type
_entity.pdbx_description
1 polymer ?
#
loop_
_entity_poly.entity_id
_entity_poly.type
_entity_poly.pdbx_seq_one_letter_code
_entity_poly.pdbx_strand_id
1 'polypeptide(L)'
;MVFNEERFWAREKARRARKAEKEEDLTDLIERKAEEAEYQAAEQDLKAAEEKRRKEKWAARREKAKGAWGTAKRAGGKVRRTTVAVAGAGAGLMTGLVVRGRAPKPKQPKGPTIKDRSGGKTPGSLKLLFWIAVILHVLYALFAPAQSPNFIFYAALIVYVPFTLIAILVLTRLEGFQPRNVYWCVGGSIFYICVPFFMNLFPNLPLFGSLTLLDLVGFFIVLFPFWPVFLAAKGEMPVLTVYVIGWFIFLLGLIFFQAGFEIGPAGLMGITQVSPEVPSAGEAFNFLAEEVRDIGEKIINAVTGFSEEVAERTGINYYTGMIDDNEEEPVGLYLENVRLVDRYAYEGYPVVIWADIRGKSFTDEINVMPTCYIDKKGYGEPEPKSFTILGEEHNTLSCTFYDLEKGHYYAKTSATFNFETWAYVTYTLVDIETKRALELQGKNVNYELDVEPLPKSVFTNGPVMLGMSSMVDQPIGIDVNYNTREPVLGVTIDNLWTHGKIERVDEFIIMVPDEFKLVNCDRWRQESGEQEVEREPSSSEDGIDIYSFKREELGDPRFTFQSVTCRLRINDPQALLSNAQKVQRTFVARVKYVYKLERGVGVNVRE
;
A
#
# COMPACT_ATOMS: atom_id res chain seq x y z
N MET A 1 -33.55 -11.60 -53.38
CA MET A 1 -32.62 -12.54 -52.72
C MET A 1 -31.15 -12.29 -53.00
N VAL A 2 -30.75 -11.57 -54.07
CA VAL A 2 -29.33 -11.35 -54.43
C VAL A 2 -28.61 -10.34 -53.50
N PHE A 3 -29.33 -9.43 -52.82
CA PHE A 3 -28.73 -8.39 -51.97
C PHE A 3 -28.19 -8.85 -50.60
N ASN A 4 -28.38 -10.12 -50.21
CA ASN A 4 -27.96 -10.62 -48.90
C ASN A 4 -26.56 -11.27 -48.91
N GLU A 5 -26.06 -11.64 -50.08
CA GLU A 5 -24.79 -12.36 -50.24
C GLU A 5 -23.58 -11.42 -50.09
N GLU A 6 -23.65 -10.22 -50.67
CA GLU A 6 -22.56 -9.22 -50.58
C GLU A 6 -22.33 -8.73 -49.15
N ARG A 7 -23.40 -8.54 -48.36
CA ARG A 7 -23.27 -8.15 -46.94
C ARG A 7 -22.68 -9.26 -46.08
N PHE A 8 -22.96 -10.52 -46.41
CA PHE A 8 -22.38 -11.66 -45.72
C PHE A 8 -20.87 -11.73 -45.96
N TRP A 9 -20.42 -11.63 -47.22
CA TRP A 9 -19.00 -11.64 -47.57
C TRP A 9 -18.22 -10.44 -47.02
N ALA A 10 -18.84 -9.24 -46.96
CA ALA A 10 -18.22 -8.07 -46.35
C ALA A 10 -18.00 -8.26 -44.83
N ARG A 11 -18.97 -8.84 -44.12
CA ARG A 11 -18.83 -9.18 -42.68
C ARG A 11 -17.79 -10.25 -42.44
N GLU A 12 -17.72 -11.27 -43.30
CA GLU A 12 -16.74 -12.33 -43.14
C GLU A 12 -15.30 -11.83 -43.41
N LYS A 13 -15.12 -10.94 -44.39
CA LYS A 13 -13.84 -10.27 -44.65
C LYS A 13 -13.40 -9.40 -43.47
N ALA A 14 -14.31 -8.62 -42.87
CA ALA A 14 -14.02 -7.84 -41.66
C ALA A 14 -13.67 -8.73 -40.46
N ARG A 15 -14.35 -9.88 -40.30
CA ARG A 15 -14.04 -10.83 -39.23
C ARG A 15 -12.66 -11.46 -39.38
N ARG A 16 -12.24 -11.77 -40.61
CA ARG A 16 -10.88 -12.29 -40.90
C ARG A 16 -9.80 -11.23 -40.65
N ALA A 17 -10.05 -9.97 -41.02
CA ALA A 17 -9.12 -8.87 -40.74
C ALA A 17 -8.90 -8.67 -39.24
N ARG A 18 -9.97 -8.61 -38.44
CA ARG A 18 -9.88 -8.49 -36.97
C ARG A 18 -9.21 -9.69 -36.31
N LYS A 19 -9.34 -10.89 -36.89
CA LYS A 19 -8.67 -12.09 -36.37
C LYS A 19 -7.15 -12.03 -36.63
N ALA A 20 -6.74 -11.55 -37.81
CA ALA A 20 -5.34 -11.37 -38.14
C ALA A 20 -4.66 -10.31 -37.26
N GLU A 21 -5.33 -9.18 -37.04
CA GLU A 21 -4.87 -8.11 -36.13
C GLU A 21 -4.67 -8.62 -34.70
N LYS A 22 -5.62 -9.42 -34.18
CA LYS A 22 -5.48 -10.05 -32.86
C LYS A 22 -4.36 -11.10 -32.78
N GLU A 23 -4.05 -11.80 -33.87
CA GLU A 23 -2.93 -12.76 -33.91
C GLU A 23 -1.58 -12.04 -33.94
N GLU A 24 -1.50 -10.88 -34.59
CA GLU A 24 -0.32 -10.00 -34.59
C GLU A 24 -0.07 -9.40 -33.19
N ASP A 25 -1.10 -8.81 -32.57
CA ASP A 25 -1.01 -8.26 -31.20
C ASP A 25 -0.60 -9.32 -30.16
N LEU A 26 -1.10 -10.56 -30.31
CA LEU A 26 -0.76 -11.66 -29.41
C LEU A 26 0.70 -12.08 -29.56
N THR A 27 1.25 -12.00 -30.77
CA THR A 27 2.65 -12.36 -31.05
C THR A 27 3.59 -11.33 -30.43
N ASP A 28 3.29 -10.04 -30.61
CA ASP A 28 4.03 -8.93 -29.97
C ASP A 28 3.98 -9.02 -28.43
N LEU A 29 2.83 -9.38 -27.86
CA LEU A 29 2.70 -9.56 -26.41
C LEU A 29 3.56 -10.72 -25.89
N ILE A 30 3.67 -11.81 -26.65
CA ILE A 30 4.51 -12.96 -26.28
C ILE A 30 6.00 -12.58 -26.33
N GLU A 31 6.43 -11.83 -27.35
CA GLU A 31 7.82 -11.36 -27.46
C GLU A 31 8.18 -10.42 -26.30
N ARG A 32 7.33 -9.44 -25.97
CA ARG A 32 7.56 -8.53 -24.84
C ARG A 32 7.66 -9.27 -23.50
N LYS A 33 6.83 -10.29 -23.28
CA LYS A 33 6.90 -11.13 -22.06
C LYS A 33 8.15 -11.99 -22.00
N ALA A 34 8.66 -12.45 -23.15
CA ALA A 34 9.91 -13.19 -23.21
C ALA A 34 11.12 -12.29 -22.86
N GLU A 35 11.16 -11.07 -23.39
CA GLU A 35 12.19 -10.08 -23.07
C GLU A 35 12.17 -9.69 -21.58
N GLU A 36 10.98 -9.49 -21.00
CA GLU A 36 10.83 -9.18 -19.58
C GLU A 36 11.34 -10.33 -18.68
N ALA A 37 11.04 -11.58 -19.06
CA ALA A 37 11.53 -12.76 -18.35
C ALA A 37 13.06 -12.88 -18.40
N GLU A 38 13.69 -12.55 -19.54
CA GLU A 38 15.15 -12.55 -19.69
C GLU A 38 15.79 -11.44 -18.84
N TYR A 39 15.17 -10.25 -18.80
CA TYR A 39 15.62 -9.15 -17.94
C TYR A 39 15.55 -9.51 -16.45
N GLN A 40 14.44 -10.12 -16.00
CA GLN A 40 14.28 -10.56 -14.61
C GLN A 40 15.30 -11.64 -14.22
N ALA A 41 15.61 -12.57 -15.14
CA ALA A 41 16.65 -13.58 -14.91
C ALA A 41 18.04 -12.93 -14.75
N ALA A 42 18.38 -11.96 -15.61
CA ALA A 42 19.64 -11.23 -15.51
C ALA A 42 19.76 -10.42 -14.21
N GLU A 43 18.67 -9.83 -13.72
CA GLU A 43 18.65 -9.10 -12.45
C GLU A 43 18.87 -10.04 -11.25
N GLN A 44 18.26 -11.23 -11.28
CA GLN A 44 18.47 -12.25 -10.23
C GLN A 44 19.92 -12.73 -10.18
N ASP A 45 20.55 -12.95 -11.35
CA ASP A 45 21.97 -13.32 -11.43
C ASP A 45 22.89 -12.22 -10.90
N LEU A 46 22.58 -10.94 -11.17
CA LEU A 46 23.33 -9.81 -10.63
C LEU A 46 23.24 -9.77 -9.09
N LYS A 47 22.02 -9.91 -8.53
CA LYS A 47 21.80 -9.96 -7.07
C LYS A 47 22.56 -11.12 -6.42
N ALA A 48 22.53 -12.31 -7.04
CA ALA A 48 23.29 -13.47 -6.55
C ALA A 48 24.81 -13.23 -6.57
N ALA A 49 25.33 -12.59 -7.63
CA ALA A 49 26.75 -12.24 -7.74
C ALA A 49 27.18 -11.20 -6.69
N GLU A 50 26.35 -10.20 -6.41
CA GLU A 50 26.60 -9.21 -5.34
C GLU A 50 26.60 -9.85 -3.96
N GLU A 51 25.66 -10.76 -3.68
CA GLU A 51 25.60 -11.46 -2.40
C GLU A 51 26.85 -12.33 -2.20
N LYS A 52 27.31 -13.00 -3.25
CA LYS A 52 28.57 -13.77 -3.24
C LYS A 52 29.77 -12.87 -2.94
N ARG A 53 29.90 -11.71 -3.61
CA ARG A 53 30.95 -10.72 -3.32
C ARG A 53 30.88 -10.20 -1.88
N ARG A 54 29.68 -10.01 -1.34
CA ARG A 54 29.48 -9.58 0.06
C ARG A 54 29.95 -10.65 1.04
N LYS A 55 29.60 -11.93 0.79
CA LYS A 55 30.04 -13.08 1.59
C LYS A 55 31.57 -13.23 1.57
N GLU A 56 32.21 -13.09 0.42
CA GLU A 56 33.68 -13.13 0.27
C GLU A 56 34.37 -11.98 1.04
N LYS A 57 33.87 -10.74 0.91
CA LYS A 57 34.38 -9.59 1.68
C LYS A 57 34.25 -9.82 3.20
N TRP A 58 33.16 -10.42 3.65
CA TRP A 58 32.93 -10.72 5.06
C TRP A 58 33.88 -11.82 5.58
N ALA A 59 34.09 -12.88 4.79
CA ALA A 59 35.06 -13.93 5.08
C ALA A 59 36.50 -13.36 5.18
N ALA A 60 36.91 -12.51 4.23
CA ALA A 60 38.22 -11.85 4.25
C ALA A 60 38.41 -10.96 5.49
N ARG A 61 37.38 -10.23 5.92
CA ARG A 61 37.41 -9.45 7.17
C ARG A 61 37.55 -10.34 8.40
N ARG A 62 36.87 -11.48 8.44
CA ARG A 62 36.93 -12.43 9.54
C ARG A 62 38.33 -13.06 9.69
N GLU A 63 38.98 -13.40 8.58
CA GLU A 63 40.36 -13.90 8.60
C GLU A 63 41.36 -12.83 9.06
N LYS A 64 41.24 -11.58 8.58
CA LYS A 64 42.06 -10.45 9.10
C LYS A 64 41.87 -10.24 10.60
N ALA A 65 40.65 -10.34 11.11
CA ALA A 65 40.35 -10.19 12.53
C ALA A 65 40.97 -11.31 13.39
N LYS A 66 40.96 -12.57 12.91
CA LYS A 66 41.64 -13.69 13.59
C LYS A 66 43.15 -13.47 13.67
N GLY A 67 43.76 -12.98 12.60
CA GLY A 67 45.19 -12.63 12.57
C GLY A 67 45.56 -11.56 13.62
N ALA A 68 44.80 -10.47 13.66
CA ALA A 68 45.02 -9.37 14.61
C ALA A 68 44.87 -9.81 16.08
N TRP A 69 43.90 -10.68 16.37
CA TRP A 69 43.65 -11.19 17.72
C TRP A 69 44.74 -12.17 18.20
N GLY A 70 45.33 -12.94 17.29
CA GLY A 70 46.49 -13.80 17.57
C GLY A 70 47.74 -13.01 17.98
N THR A 71 48.01 -11.88 17.33
CA THR A 71 49.13 -10.97 17.68
C THR A 71 48.92 -10.25 19.01
N ALA A 72 47.70 -9.80 19.32
CA ALA A 72 47.40 -9.14 20.59
C ALA A 72 47.57 -10.08 21.80
N LYS A 73 47.27 -11.37 21.64
CA LYS A 73 47.44 -12.37 22.71
C LYS A 73 48.90 -12.71 23.02
N ARG A 74 49.82 -12.53 22.05
CA ARG A 74 51.27 -12.70 22.28
C ARG A 74 51.92 -11.47 22.94
N ALA A 75 51.33 -10.28 22.80
CA ALA A 75 51.84 -9.04 23.41
C ALA A 75 51.35 -8.80 24.86
N GLY A 76 50.22 -9.37 25.27
CA GLY A 76 49.62 -9.15 26.60
C GLY A 76 50.15 -10.04 27.74
N GLY A 77 51.14 -10.89 27.48
CA GLY A 77 51.65 -11.91 28.40
C GLY A 77 52.82 -11.50 29.28
N LYS A 78 52.98 -10.22 29.64
CA LYS A 78 53.96 -9.76 30.64
C LYS A 78 53.57 -8.36 31.11
N VAL A 79 52.72 -8.25 32.12
CA VAL A 79 52.77 -7.23 33.20
C VAL A 79 51.67 -7.66 34.17
N ARG A 80 52.07 -8.29 35.27
CA ARG A 80 51.21 -8.54 36.42
C ARG A 80 51.95 -8.01 37.66
N ARG A 81 51.21 -7.24 38.46
CA ARG A 81 51.43 -6.89 39.87
C ARG A 81 52.56 -5.90 40.19
N THR A 82 52.16 -4.68 40.53
CA THR A 82 52.51 -4.09 41.83
C THR A 82 51.41 -3.17 42.33
N THR A 83 51.21 -3.29 43.62
CA THR A 83 50.18 -2.75 44.50
C THR A 83 50.52 -1.32 44.93
N VAL A 84 49.55 -0.63 45.52
CA VAL A 84 49.60 0.16 46.77
C VAL A 84 48.95 1.54 46.65
N ALA A 85 48.01 1.74 47.57
CA ALA A 85 47.30 2.96 47.91
C ALA A 85 48.16 3.95 48.69
N VAL A 86 47.96 5.26 48.52
CA VAL A 86 48.19 6.26 49.58
C VAL A 86 47.17 7.40 49.42
N ALA A 87 46.48 7.66 50.53
CA ALA A 87 45.64 8.82 50.77
C ALA A 87 46.47 9.99 51.35
N GLY A 88 46.02 11.23 51.21
CA GLY A 88 46.33 12.28 52.18
C GLY A 88 46.65 13.68 51.64
N ALA A 89 45.86 14.64 52.12
CA ALA A 89 46.21 15.99 52.58
C ALA A 89 46.72 17.06 51.59
N GLY A 90 45.91 18.13 51.45
CA GLY A 90 46.16 19.36 52.22
C GLY A 90 47.16 20.39 51.69
N ALA A 91 46.59 21.47 51.11
CA ALA A 91 46.94 22.89 51.24
C ALA A 91 48.37 23.40 50.92
N GLY A 92 48.43 24.41 50.03
CA GLY A 92 49.32 25.56 50.21
C GLY A 92 50.06 26.11 48.99
N LEU A 93 49.71 27.34 48.60
CA LEU A 93 50.56 28.42 48.04
C LEU A 93 50.95 28.44 46.54
N MET A 94 50.24 29.31 45.81
CA MET A 94 50.70 30.47 45.02
C MET A 94 52.02 30.37 44.21
N THR A 95 51.97 30.48 42.88
CA THR A 95 52.23 31.73 42.13
C THR A 95 52.28 31.52 40.60
N GLY A 96 51.62 32.45 39.90
CA GLY A 96 51.86 32.97 38.55
C GLY A 96 52.47 32.11 37.43
N LEU A 97 51.66 31.80 36.42
CA LEU A 97 52.01 32.13 35.02
C LEU A 97 50.76 32.04 34.13
N VAL A 98 50.35 33.21 33.62
CA VAL A 98 49.30 33.37 32.63
C VAL A 98 49.84 32.90 31.28
N VAL A 99 49.38 31.74 30.81
CA VAL A 99 49.43 31.36 29.40
C VAL A 99 48.01 31.04 28.94
N ARG A 100 47.54 31.85 28.00
CA ARG A 100 46.19 31.84 27.44
C ARG A 100 46.07 30.64 26.48
N GLY A 101 45.68 29.48 26.98
CA GLY A 101 45.42 28.25 26.22
C GLY A 101 43.93 27.88 26.23
N ARG A 102 43.36 27.65 25.04
CA ARG A 102 41.99 27.15 24.82
C ARG A 102 41.67 25.93 25.71
N ALA A 103 40.60 26.04 26.49
CA ALA A 103 40.05 24.92 27.25
C ALA A 103 39.41 23.86 26.32
N PRO A 104 39.73 22.57 26.47
CA PRO A 104 38.96 21.48 25.86
C PRO A 104 37.65 21.26 26.62
N LYS A 105 36.55 21.07 25.89
CA LYS A 105 35.22 20.75 26.44
C LYS A 105 35.28 19.51 27.35
N PRO A 106 34.57 19.49 28.49
CA PRO A 106 34.52 18.33 29.38
C PRO A 106 33.83 17.16 28.68
N LYS A 107 34.51 16.01 28.64
CA LYS A 107 33.92 14.73 28.23
C LYS A 107 32.91 14.29 29.30
N GLN A 108 31.66 14.15 28.90
CA GLN A 108 30.63 13.50 29.72
C GLN A 108 31.07 12.07 30.10
N PRO A 109 30.87 11.65 31.37
CA PRO A 109 31.16 10.29 31.78
C PRO A 109 30.24 9.33 31.03
N LYS A 110 30.84 8.47 30.19
CA LYS A 110 30.14 7.32 29.62
C LYS A 110 29.76 6.41 30.79
N GLY A 111 28.46 6.30 31.04
CA GLY A 111 27.91 5.34 31.99
C GLY A 111 28.41 3.92 31.71
N PRO A 112 28.44 3.05 32.73
CA PRO A 112 28.92 1.69 32.59
C PRO A 112 28.09 0.97 31.53
N THR A 113 28.73 0.64 30.41
CA THR A 113 28.15 -0.20 29.38
C THR A 113 28.08 -1.60 29.97
N ILE A 114 26.90 -1.97 30.47
CA ILE A 114 26.55 -3.33 30.84
C ILE A 114 26.67 -4.16 29.57
N LYS A 115 27.80 -4.86 29.44
CA LYS A 115 27.96 -5.93 28.44
C LYS A 115 27.14 -7.10 28.94
N ASP A 116 25.88 -7.19 28.48
CA ASP A 116 25.11 -8.42 28.57
C ASP A 116 25.85 -9.50 27.79
N ARG A 117 26.50 -10.37 28.55
CA ARG A 117 27.31 -11.50 28.08
C ARG A 117 26.72 -12.82 28.54
N SER A 118 25.40 -12.87 28.77
CA SER A 118 24.65 -14.10 28.94
C SER A 118 24.09 -14.50 27.58
N GLY A 119 24.89 -15.21 26.79
CA GLY A 119 24.34 -16.18 25.84
C GLY A 119 23.66 -17.28 26.65
N GLY A 120 22.49 -16.97 27.21
CA GLY A 120 21.72 -17.82 28.08
C GLY A 120 21.27 -19.03 27.29
N LYS A 121 21.94 -20.16 27.49
CA LYS A 121 21.43 -21.44 26.99
C LYS A 121 20.05 -21.62 27.62
N THR A 122 19.02 -21.68 26.79
CA THR A 122 17.67 -22.01 27.23
C THR A 122 17.71 -23.28 28.09
N PRO A 123 17.14 -23.27 29.30
CA PRO A 123 17.17 -24.43 30.17
C PRO A 123 16.53 -25.63 29.45
N GLY A 124 17.20 -26.79 29.48
CA GLY A 124 16.80 -27.98 28.73
C GLY A 124 15.36 -28.44 29.04
N SER A 125 14.87 -28.15 30.25
CA SER A 125 13.49 -28.41 30.67
C SER A 125 12.44 -27.64 29.86
N LEU A 126 12.72 -26.39 29.47
CA LEU A 126 11.79 -25.59 28.68
C LEU A 126 11.68 -26.10 27.24
N LYS A 127 12.80 -26.56 26.66
CA LYS A 127 12.81 -27.18 25.33
C LYS A 127 12.05 -28.50 25.32
N LEU A 128 12.22 -29.32 26.35
CA LEU A 128 11.47 -30.56 26.50
C LEU A 128 9.97 -30.29 26.62
N LEU A 129 9.58 -29.32 27.46
CA LEU A 129 8.19 -28.93 27.67
C LEU A 129 7.54 -28.40 26.38
N PHE A 130 8.29 -27.63 25.58
CA PHE A 130 7.85 -27.17 24.27
C PHE A 130 7.54 -28.34 23.35
N TRP A 131 8.45 -29.31 23.18
CA TRP A 131 8.20 -30.46 22.29
C TRP A 131 7.04 -31.34 22.76
N ILE A 132 6.88 -31.51 24.08
CA ILE A 132 5.70 -32.18 24.63
C ILE A 132 4.42 -31.42 24.25
N ALA A 133 4.42 -30.08 24.35
CA ALA A 133 3.28 -29.25 23.95
C ALA A 133 2.93 -29.42 22.47
N VAL A 134 3.95 -29.45 21.60
CA VAL A 134 3.78 -29.66 20.15
C VAL A 134 3.14 -31.02 19.90
N ILE A 135 3.68 -32.09 20.48
CA ILE A 135 3.17 -33.45 20.28
C ILE A 135 1.72 -33.56 20.78
N LEU A 136 1.42 -33.03 21.96
CA LEU A 136 0.06 -33.03 22.50
C LEU A 136 -0.92 -32.27 21.61
N HIS A 137 -0.49 -31.13 21.05
CA HIS A 137 -1.32 -30.34 20.14
C HIS A 137 -1.54 -31.04 18.78
N VAL A 138 -0.51 -31.70 18.24
CA VAL A 138 -0.65 -32.54 17.02
C VAL A 138 -1.62 -33.68 17.26
N LEU A 139 -1.49 -34.41 18.37
CA LEU A 139 -2.41 -35.48 18.71
C LEU A 139 -3.84 -34.94 18.85
N TYR A 140 -4.02 -33.82 19.54
CA TYR A 140 -5.32 -33.16 19.65
C TYR A 140 -5.91 -32.79 18.28
N ALA A 141 -5.12 -32.17 17.39
CA ALA A 141 -5.55 -31.80 16.04
C ALA A 141 -5.93 -33.00 15.16
N LEU A 142 -5.23 -34.13 15.31
CA LEU A 142 -5.54 -35.36 14.57
C LEU A 142 -6.83 -36.03 15.04
N PHE A 143 -7.15 -35.93 16.33
CA PHE A 143 -8.35 -36.56 16.90
C PHE A 143 -9.58 -35.64 16.96
N ALA A 144 -9.41 -34.31 16.93
CA ALA A 144 -10.50 -33.34 17.04
C ALA A 144 -11.62 -33.46 15.96
N PRO A 145 -11.32 -33.69 14.67
CA PRO A 145 -12.34 -33.72 13.61
C PRO A 145 -13.26 -34.96 13.67
N ALA A 146 -12.78 -36.07 14.22
CA ALA A 146 -13.48 -37.36 14.16
C ALA A 146 -14.38 -37.64 15.37
N GLN A 147 -14.55 -36.67 16.27
CA GLN A 147 -15.04 -36.92 17.62
C GLN A 147 -16.20 -35.99 17.97
N SER A 148 -17.16 -36.51 18.75
CA SER A 148 -18.29 -35.71 19.24
C SER A 148 -17.81 -34.47 20.04
N PRO A 149 -18.56 -33.36 20.05
CA PRO A 149 -18.19 -32.15 20.81
C PRO A 149 -17.88 -32.41 22.28
N ASN A 150 -18.57 -33.38 22.89
CA ASN A 150 -18.33 -33.83 24.26
C ASN A 150 -16.93 -34.45 24.43
N PHE A 151 -16.49 -35.26 23.47
CA PHE A 151 -15.15 -35.85 23.52
C PHE A 151 -14.07 -34.78 23.38
N ILE A 152 -14.25 -33.78 22.51
CA ILE A 152 -13.30 -32.67 22.35
C ILE A 152 -13.09 -31.95 23.69
N PHE A 153 -14.18 -31.68 24.42
CA PHE A 153 -14.11 -31.09 25.75
C PHE A 153 -13.37 -31.96 26.77
N TYR A 154 -13.70 -33.26 26.86
CA TYR A 154 -13.01 -34.16 27.80
C TYR A 154 -11.54 -34.36 27.43
N ALA A 155 -11.22 -34.45 26.14
CA ALA A 155 -9.85 -34.54 25.65
C ALA A 155 -9.06 -33.28 26.01
N ALA A 156 -9.64 -32.09 25.81
CA ALA A 156 -9.04 -30.83 26.21
C ALA A 156 -8.77 -30.78 27.73
N LEU A 157 -9.73 -31.24 28.55
CA LEU A 157 -9.58 -31.27 30.00
C LEU A 157 -8.48 -32.26 30.45
N ILE A 158 -8.47 -33.47 29.90
CA ILE A 158 -7.49 -34.52 30.21
C ILE A 158 -6.07 -34.13 29.77
N VAL A 159 -5.93 -33.42 28.64
CA VAL A 159 -4.62 -33.03 28.10
C VAL A 159 -4.12 -31.73 28.70
N TYR A 160 -4.92 -30.67 28.68
CA TYR A 160 -4.44 -29.34 29.05
C TYR A 160 -4.35 -29.14 30.56
N VAL A 161 -5.18 -29.77 31.40
CA VAL A 161 -5.08 -29.60 32.86
C VAL A 161 -3.75 -30.17 33.41
N PRO A 162 -3.37 -31.43 33.14
CA PRO A 162 -2.08 -31.95 33.60
C PRO A 162 -0.90 -31.21 32.97
N PHE A 163 -1.00 -30.85 31.69
CA PHE A 163 0.05 -30.09 31.02
C PHE A 163 0.27 -28.72 31.66
N THR A 164 -0.81 -28.02 32.02
CA THR A 164 -0.74 -26.73 32.72
C THR A 164 -0.06 -26.86 34.07
N LEU A 165 -0.40 -27.90 34.85
CA LEU A 165 0.23 -28.15 36.14
C LEU A 165 1.73 -28.43 36.00
N ILE A 166 2.12 -29.26 35.02
CA ILE A 166 3.53 -29.54 34.72
C ILE A 166 4.25 -28.26 34.28
N ALA A 167 3.63 -27.45 33.42
CA ALA A 167 4.19 -26.20 32.95
C ALA A 167 4.40 -25.19 34.09
N ILE A 168 3.43 -25.06 35.01
CA ILE A 168 3.57 -24.21 36.21
C ILE A 168 4.73 -24.71 37.08
N LEU A 169 4.85 -26.01 37.31
CA LEU A 169 5.95 -26.58 38.10
C LEU A 169 7.33 -26.34 37.46
N VAL A 170 7.42 -26.45 36.14
CA VAL A 170 8.67 -26.20 35.40
C VAL A 170 9.00 -24.70 35.41
N LEU A 171 8.03 -23.84 35.14
CA LEU A 171 8.22 -22.40 35.03
C LEU A 171 8.55 -21.74 36.37
N THR A 172 7.95 -22.19 37.47
CA THR A 172 8.24 -21.69 38.83
C THR A 172 9.66 -22.06 39.31
N ARG A 173 10.29 -23.06 38.69
CA ARG A 173 11.70 -23.43 38.96
C ARG A 173 12.72 -22.67 38.11
N LEU A 174 12.28 -21.83 37.17
CA LEU A 174 13.19 -21.03 36.35
C LEU A 174 13.61 -19.75 37.09
N GLU A 175 14.91 -19.47 37.15
CA GLU A 175 15.43 -18.22 37.70
C GLU A 175 14.91 -17.02 36.89
N GLY A 176 14.42 -15.98 37.57
CA GLY A 176 13.83 -14.80 36.92
C GLY A 176 12.34 -14.91 36.60
N PHE A 177 11.65 -15.93 37.10
CA PHE A 177 10.23 -16.11 36.88
C PHE A 177 9.36 -15.02 37.53
N GLN A 178 8.54 -14.34 36.74
CA GLN A 178 7.55 -13.37 37.23
C GLN A 178 6.19 -14.05 37.44
N PRO A 179 5.46 -13.77 38.54
CA PRO A 179 4.11 -14.31 38.78
C PRO A 179 3.12 -14.07 37.63
N ARG A 180 3.32 -12.98 36.87
CA ARG A 180 2.56 -12.66 35.66
C ARG A 180 2.55 -13.81 34.64
N ASN A 181 3.64 -14.56 34.52
CA ASN A 181 3.73 -15.69 33.60
C ASN A 181 2.82 -16.86 34.02
N VAL A 182 2.59 -17.08 35.34
CA VAL A 182 1.62 -18.08 35.82
C VAL A 182 0.22 -17.69 35.37
N TYR A 183 -0.16 -16.42 35.54
CA TYR A 183 -1.49 -15.95 35.15
C TYR A 183 -1.74 -16.12 33.65
N TRP A 184 -0.75 -15.85 32.80
CA TRP A 184 -0.88 -16.12 31.36
C TRP A 184 -1.00 -17.61 31.04
N CYS A 185 -0.25 -18.48 31.71
CA CYS A 185 -0.36 -19.94 31.54
C CYS A 185 -1.75 -20.46 31.93
N VAL A 186 -2.20 -20.08 33.11
CA VAL A 186 -3.50 -20.49 33.67
C VAL A 186 -4.63 -19.91 32.84
N GLY A 187 -4.57 -18.61 32.52
CA GLY A 187 -5.59 -17.93 31.72
C GLY A 187 -5.73 -18.50 30.32
N GLY A 188 -4.61 -18.73 29.62
CA GLY A 188 -4.63 -19.38 28.31
C GLY A 188 -5.19 -20.80 28.35
N SER A 189 -4.90 -21.56 29.40
CA SER A 189 -5.41 -22.93 29.53
C SER A 189 -6.90 -22.98 29.88
N ILE A 190 -7.35 -22.08 30.76
CA ILE A 190 -8.77 -21.90 31.04
C ILE A 190 -9.51 -21.52 29.76
N PHE A 191 -8.98 -20.59 28.97
CA PHE A 191 -9.56 -20.23 27.67
C PHE A 191 -9.70 -21.46 26.76
N TYR A 192 -8.64 -22.26 26.60
CA TYR A 192 -8.67 -23.46 25.76
C TYR A 192 -9.62 -24.56 26.26
N ILE A 193 -9.88 -24.64 27.56
CA ILE A 193 -10.84 -25.59 28.14
C ILE A 193 -12.28 -25.06 28.03
N CYS A 194 -12.48 -23.76 28.28
CA CYS A 194 -13.78 -23.13 28.30
C CYS A 194 -14.35 -22.91 26.90
N VAL A 195 -13.54 -22.62 25.88
CA VAL A 195 -14.05 -22.36 24.53
C VAL A 195 -14.80 -23.56 23.97
N PRO A 196 -14.27 -24.81 23.95
CA PRO A 196 -15.04 -25.98 23.53
C PRO A 196 -16.33 -26.19 24.33
N PHE A 197 -16.31 -25.89 25.63
CA PHE A 197 -17.50 -25.96 26.49
C PHE A 197 -18.59 -24.95 26.06
N PHE A 198 -18.21 -23.69 25.83
CA PHE A 198 -19.13 -22.67 25.36
C PHE A 198 -19.66 -22.96 23.95
N MET A 199 -18.82 -23.53 23.08
CA MET A 199 -19.26 -23.92 21.73
C MET A 199 -20.27 -25.06 21.77
N ASN A 200 -20.18 -25.96 22.75
CA ASN A 200 -21.18 -27.01 22.95
C ASN A 200 -22.56 -26.48 23.40
N LEU A 201 -22.63 -25.24 23.90
CA LEU A 201 -23.90 -24.57 24.22
C LEU A 201 -24.60 -24.03 22.96
N PHE A 202 -23.87 -23.83 21.86
CA PHE A 202 -24.38 -23.27 20.61
C PHE A 202 -23.86 -24.02 19.36
N PRO A 203 -24.07 -25.35 19.26
CA PRO A 203 -23.38 -26.20 18.27
C PRO A 203 -23.80 -25.93 16.81
N ASN A 204 -24.95 -25.30 16.57
CA ASN A 204 -25.59 -25.24 15.25
C ASN A 204 -25.77 -23.81 14.73
N LEU A 205 -24.86 -22.87 15.02
CA LEU A 205 -24.96 -21.52 14.48
C LEU A 205 -24.25 -21.49 13.10
N PRO A 206 -24.99 -21.52 11.97
CA PRO A 206 -24.37 -21.46 10.65
C PRO A 206 -23.80 -20.05 10.43
N LEU A 207 -22.56 -19.97 9.94
CA LEU A 207 -21.94 -18.70 9.59
C LEU A 207 -21.95 -18.51 8.07
N PHE A 208 -21.33 -19.45 7.35
CA PHE A 208 -21.18 -19.37 5.89
C PHE A 208 -21.31 -20.75 5.27
N GLY A 209 -22.36 -20.98 4.49
CA GLY A 209 -22.62 -22.28 3.85
C GLY A 209 -22.81 -23.40 4.88
N SER A 210 -21.99 -24.45 4.77
CA SER A 210 -21.98 -25.60 5.70
C SER A 210 -21.12 -25.39 6.95
N LEU A 211 -20.35 -24.29 7.04
CA LEU A 211 -19.48 -24.02 8.19
C LEU A 211 -20.29 -23.53 9.38
N THR A 212 -20.23 -24.29 10.48
CA THR A 212 -20.78 -23.87 11.77
C THR A 212 -19.77 -23.03 12.54
N LEU A 213 -20.24 -22.23 13.49
CA LEU A 213 -19.38 -21.52 14.45
C LEU A 213 -18.44 -22.49 15.20
N LEU A 214 -18.89 -23.72 15.45
CA LEU A 214 -18.08 -24.76 16.08
C LEU A 214 -16.88 -25.15 15.20
N ASP A 215 -17.09 -25.29 13.88
CA ASP A 215 -16.04 -25.63 12.93
C ASP A 215 -15.00 -24.52 12.84
N LEU A 216 -15.46 -23.26 12.75
CA LEU A 216 -14.58 -22.10 12.69
C LEU A 216 -13.75 -21.94 13.97
N VAL A 217 -14.37 -22.08 15.14
CA VAL A 217 -13.66 -21.96 16.42
C VAL A 217 -12.73 -23.15 16.66
N GLY A 218 -13.15 -24.36 16.30
CA GLY A 218 -12.30 -25.55 16.32
C GLY A 218 -11.07 -25.37 15.43
N PHE A 219 -11.26 -24.83 14.23
CA PHE A 219 -10.20 -24.45 13.32
C PHE A 219 -9.21 -23.46 13.95
N PHE A 220 -9.70 -22.38 14.57
CA PHE A 220 -8.84 -21.40 15.23
C PHE A 220 -8.05 -21.96 16.42
N ILE A 221 -8.65 -22.84 17.22
CA ILE A 221 -7.98 -23.54 18.32
C ILE A 221 -6.83 -24.41 17.80
N VAL A 222 -7.06 -25.12 16.68
CA VAL A 222 -6.02 -25.93 16.03
C VAL A 222 -4.93 -25.05 15.40
N LEU A 223 -5.32 -23.95 14.78
CA LEU A 223 -4.43 -23.03 14.07
C LEU A 223 -3.45 -22.30 14.98
N PHE A 224 -3.89 -21.91 16.18
CA PHE A 224 -3.11 -21.06 17.08
C PHE A 224 -2.63 -21.79 18.33
N PRO A 225 -1.72 -22.78 18.26
CA PRO A 225 -1.31 -23.60 19.40
C PRO A 225 -0.70 -22.75 20.53
N PHE A 226 -1.53 -22.30 21.46
CA PHE A 226 -1.15 -21.28 22.45
C PHE A 226 0.06 -21.70 23.26
N TRP A 227 0.11 -22.97 23.68
CA TRP A 227 1.18 -23.50 24.51
C TRP A 227 2.56 -23.55 23.80
N PRO A 228 2.68 -24.13 22.60
CA PRO A 228 3.90 -24.03 21.80
C PRO A 228 4.35 -22.58 21.56
N VAL A 229 3.43 -21.68 21.20
CA VAL A 229 3.74 -20.26 20.95
C VAL A 229 4.24 -19.58 22.23
N PHE A 230 3.54 -19.77 23.35
CA PHE A 230 3.90 -19.20 24.64
C PHE A 230 5.26 -19.68 25.13
N LEU A 231 5.53 -20.99 25.06
CA LEU A 231 6.80 -21.57 25.49
C LEU A 231 7.96 -21.17 24.57
N ALA A 232 7.73 -21.04 23.27
CA ALA A 232 8.75 -20.57 22.32
C ALA A 232 9.06 -19.09 22.46
N ALA A 233 8.05 -18.24 22.70
CA ALA A 233 8.25 -16.84 23.02
C ALA A 233 9.05 -16.66 24.32
N LYS A 234 8.77 -17.47 25.35
CA LYS A 234 9.51 -17.41 26.63
C LYS A 234 10.91 -18.01 26.57
N GLY A 235 11.13 -18.98 25.69
CA GLY A 235 12.44 -19.61 25.50
C GLY A 235 13.39 -18.85 24.60
N GLU A 236 13.00 -17.68 24.08
CA GLU A 236 13.75 -16.95 23.05
C GLU A 236 14.24 -17.90 21.95
N MET A 237 13.41 -18.88 21.59
CA MET A 237 13.84 -19.95 20.71
C MET A 237 13.91 -19.39 19.28
N PRO A 238 15.08 -19.35 18.63
CA PRO A 238 15.21 -18.85 17.25
C PRO A 238 14.41 -19.73 16.24
N VAL A 239 13.94 -20.88 16.72
CA VAL A 239 13.10 -21.83 16.00
C VAL A 239 11.63 -21.37 15.96
N LEU A 240 11.21 -20.34 16.72
CA LEU A 240 9.81 -19.89 16.76
C LEU A 240 9.28 -19.53 15.37
N THR A 241 10.03 -18.75 14.59
CA THR A 241 9.61 -18.36 13.23
C THR A 241 9.51 -19.57 12.29
N VAL A 242 10.49 -20.48 12.35
CA VAL A 242 10.51 -21.70 11.53
C VAL A 242 9.38 -22.65 11.95
N TYR A 243 9.10 -22.75 13.25
CA TYR A 243 8.03 -23.57 13.81
C TYR A 243 6.66 -23.02 13.42
N VAL A 244 6.42 -21.70 13.54
CA VAL A 244 5.14 -21.08 13.17
C VAL A 244 4.89 -21.24 11.67
N ILE A 245 5.90 -21.00 10.83
CA ILE A 245 5.79 -21.21 9.37
C ILE A 245 5.56 -22.68 9.05
N GLY A 246 6.34 -23.59 9.64
CA GLY A 246 6.18 -25.03 9.42
C GLY A 246 4.84 -25.58 9.92
N TRP A 247 4.32 -25.05 11.03
CA TRP A 247 3.01 -25.40 11.58
C TRP A 247 1.88 -24.92 10.67
N PHE A 248 1.99 -23.70 10.14
CA PHE A 248 1.04 -23.17 9.17
C PHE A 248 1.02 -24.01 7.89
N ILE A 249 2.18 -24.39 7.36
CA ILE A 249 2.31 -25.27 6.19
C ILE A 249 1.72 -26.67 6.47
N PHE A 250 2.03 -27.25 7.63
CA PHE A 250 1.52 -28.57 8.03
C PHE A 250 -0.01 -28.57 8.17
N LEU A 251 -0.57 -27.53 8.79
CA LEU A 251 -2.02 -27.38 8.92
C LEU A 251 -2.70 -27.10 7.58
N LEU A 252 -2.10 -26.27 6.72
CA LEU A 252 -2.57 -26.09 5.34
C LEU A 252 -2.63 -27.45 4.63
N GLY A 253 -1.57 -28.26 4.76
CA GLY A 253 -1.54 -29.63 4.26
C GLY A 253 -2.62 -30.55 4.85
N LEU A 254 -2.90 -30.46 6.16
CA LEU A 254 -3.99 -31.20 6.80
C LEU A 254 -5.37 -30.74 6.34
N ILE A 255 -5.58 -29.45 6.10
CA ILE A 255 -6.84 -28.91 5.56
C ILE A 255 -7.06 -29.42 4.13
N PHE A 256 -6.03 -29.37 3.28
CA PHE A 256 -6.10 -29.94 1.93
C PHE A 256 -6.30 -31.46 1.96
N PHE A 257 -5.63 -32.16 2.90
CA PHE A 257 -5.80 -33.59 3.08
C PHE A 257 -7.21 -33.95 3.55
N GLN A 258 -7.80 -33.18 4.48
CA GLN A 258 -9.16 -33.38 4.99
C GLN A 258 -10.23 -32.99 3.97
N ALA A 259 -10.09 -31.85 3.30
CA ALA A 259 -10.98 -31.46 2.20
C ALA A 259 -10.94 -32.52 1.08
N GLY A 260 -9.75 -33.07 0.77
CA GLY A 260 -9.61 -34.20 -0.15
C GLY A 260 -10.24 -35.50 0.36
N PHE A 261 -10.38 -35.69 1.68
CA PHE A 261 -10.96 -36.90 2.28
C PHE A 261 -12.46 -36.79 2.59
N GLU A 262 -13.02 -35.59 2.73
CA GLU A 262 -14.48 -35.37 2.76
C GLU A 262 -15.12 -35.50 1.37
N ILE A 263 -14.32 -35.36 0.30
CA ILE A 263 -14.63 -35.87 -1.04
C ILE A 263 -14.53 -37.42 -1.09
N GLY A 264 -14.10 -38.04 0.01
CA GLY A 264 -14.07 -39.48 0.22
C GLY A 264 -15.47 -40.13 0.26
N PRO A 265 -15.54 -41.44 0.60
CA PRO A 265 -16.40 -42.44 -0.04
C PRO A 265 -17.89 -42.14 -0.19
N ALA A 266 -18.48 -41.19 0.53
CA ALA A 266 -19.86 -40.75 0.31
C ALA A 266 -20.04 -40.00 -1.02
N GLY A 267 -19.06 -39.19 -1.45
CA GLY A 267 -19.04 -38.57 -2.79
C GLY A 267 -18.85 -39.60 -3.91
N LEU A 268 -18.06 -40.66 -3.64
CA LEU A 268 -17.84 -41.79 -4.54
C LEU A 268 -18.99 -42.83 -4.53
N MET A 269 -19.73 -42.98 -3.43
CA MET A 269 -20.89 -43.89 -3.34
C MET A 269 -22.16 -43.33 -3.98
N GLY A 270 -22.21 -42.03 -4.28
CA GLY A 270 -23.23 -41.43 -5.15
C GLY A 270 -23.06 -41.79 -6.64
N ILE A 271 -21.89 -42.27 -7.03
CA ILE A 271 -21.56 -42.76 -8.37
C ILE A 271 -21.49 -44.28 -8.31
N THR A 272 -22.63 -44.93 -8.25
CA THR A 272 -22.68 -46.39 -8.33
C THR A 272 -22.28 -46.86 -9.73
N GLN A 273 -21.36 -47.84 -9.77
CA GLN A 273 -21.02 -48.73 -10.91
C GLN A 273 -19.97 -48.32 -11.95
N VAL A 274 -18.82 -47.77 -11.56
CA VAL A 274 -17.61 -47.92 -12.39
C VAL A 274 -16.45 -48.44 -11.54
N SER A 275 -15.81 -49.49 -12.04
CA SER A 275 -14.68 -50.20 -11.43
C SER A 275 -13.58 -49.25 -10.92
N PRO A 276 -12.98 -49.48 -9.74
CA PRO A 276 -11.93 -48.62 -9.23
C PRO A 276 -10.61 -48.96 -9.92
N GLU A 277 -10.31 -48.28 -11.01
CA GLU A 277 -8.90 -48.02 -11.35
C GLU A 277 -8.46 -46.87 -10.45
N VAL A 278 -7.52 -47.17 -9.54
CA VAL A 278 -6.92 -46.17 -8.66
C VAL A 278 -6.18 -45.17 -9.58
N PRO A 279 -6.63 -43.91 -9.69
CA PRO A 279 -5.95 -42.95 -10.54
C PRO A 279 -4.53 -42.80 -10.02
N SER A 280 -3.58 -42.79 -10.95
CA SER A 280 -2.17 -42.62 -10.58
C SER A 280 -2.02 -41.29 -9.85
N ALA A 281 -1.10 -41.21 -8.89
CA ALA A 281 -0.91 -40.00 -8.08
C ALA A 281 -0.69 -38.71 -8.91
N GLY A 282 -0.29 -38.84 -10.19
CA GLY A 282 -0.19 -37.72 -11.13
C GLY A 282 -1.53 -37.21 -11.67
N GLU A 283 -2.52 -38.08 -11.89
CA GLU A 283 -3.85 -37.67 -12.36
C GLU A 283 -4.66 -37.00 -11.25
N ALA A 284 -4.53 -37.49 -10.01
CA ALA A 284 -5.12 -36.84 -8.85
C ALA A 284 -4.52 -35.44 -8.60
N PHE A 285 -3.22 -35.27 -8.86
CA PHE A 285 -2.55 -33.98 -8.70
C PHE A 285 -2.94 -32.98 -9.80
N ASN A 286 -3.08 -33.44 -11.05
CA ASN A 286 -3.52 -32.61 -12.17
C ASN A 286 -4.98 -32.18 -12.01
N PHE A 287 -5.85 -33.09 -11.57
CA PHE A 287 -7.25 -32.77 -11.25
C PHE A 287 -7.33 -31.74 -10.12
N LEU A 288 -6.54 -31.89 -9.05
CA LEU A 288 -6.52 -30.93 -7.94
C LEU A 288 -5.92 -29.58 -8.33
N ALA A 289 -4.91 -29.58 -9.22
CA ALA A 289 -4.33 -28.36 -9.76
C ALA A 289 -5.32 -27.62 -10.69
N GLU A 290 -6.10 -28.34 -11.50
CA GLU A 290 -7.17 -27.77 -12.31
C GLU A 290 -8.31 -27.22 -11.44
N GLU A 291 -8.77 -27.96 -10.43
CA GLU A 291 -9.85 -27.50 -9.55
C GLU A 291 -9.44 -26.28 -8.70
N VAL A 292 -8.20 -26.25 -8.19
CA VAL A 292 -7.65 -25.08 -7.46
C VAL A 292 -7.45 -23.89 -8.38
N ARG A 293 -7.04 -24.12 -9.63
CA ARG A 293 -6.94 -23.07 -10.64
C ARG A 293 -8.33 -22.52 -11.00
N ASP A 294 -9.32 -23.37 -11.15
CA ASP A 294 -10.69 -22.99 -11.53
C ASP A 294 -11.43 -22.29 -10.38
N ILE A 295 -11.21 -22.72 -9.13
CA ILE A 295 -11.72 -22.01 -7.93
C ILE A 295 -10.96 -20.69 -7.72
N GLY A 296 -9.65 -20.66 -7.95
CA GLY A 296 -8.84 -19.44 -7.91
C GLY A 296 -9.28 -18.43 -8.96
N GLU A 297 -9.49 -18.86 -10.21
CA GLU A 297 -10.02 -18.06 -11.31
C GLU A 297 -11.45 -17.61 -10.99
N LYS A 298 -12.34 -18.45 -10.43
CA LYS A 298 -13.69 -18.04 -10.02
C LYS A 298 -13.72 -17.05 -8.87
N ILE A 299 -12.79 -17.13 -7.90
CA ILE A 299 -12.70 -16.17 -6.79
C ILE A 299 -12.11 -14.85 -7.29
N ILE A 300 -11.06 -14.90 -8.10
CA ILE A 300 -10.48 -13.70 -8.73
C ILE A 300 -11.54 -13.04 -9.62
N ASN A 301 -12.22 -13.79 -10.48
CA ASN A 301 -13.27 -13.28 -11.36
C ASN A 301 -14.55 -12.89 -10.59
N ALA A 302 -14.83 -13.42 -9.39
CA ALA A 302 -15.94 -12.93 -8.57
C ALA A 302 -15.59 -11.60 -7.86
N VAL A 303 -14.31 -11.38 -7.57
CA VAL A 303 -13.80 -10.16 -6.93
C VAL A 303 -13.51 -9.06 -7.96
N THR A 304 -13.03 -9.40 -9.16
CA THR A 304 -12.76 -8.45 -10.25
C THR A 304 -13.96 -8.30 -11.21
N GLY A 305 -14.71 -9.38 -11.45
CA GLY A 305 -15.80 -9.42 -12.43
C GLY A 305 -17.08 -8.69 -12.01
N PHE A 306 -17.37 -8.59 -10.70
CA PHE A 306 -18.53 -7.79 -10.25
C PHE A 306 -18.29 -6.29 -10.45
N SER A 307 -17.04 -5.83 -10.44
CA SER A 307 -16.68 -4.48 -10.86
C SER A 307 -16.55 -4.35 -12.38
N GLU A 308 -15.99 -5.35 -13.09
CA GLU A 308 -15.75 -5.29 -14.54
C GLU A 308 -17.03 -5.32 -15.40
N GLU A 309 -18.07 -6.07 -15.03
CA GLU A 309 -19.27 -6.23 -15.89
C GLU A 309 -20.24 -5.02 -15.83
N VAL A 310 -20.17 -4.22 -14.76
CA VAL A 310 -20.82 -2.90 -14.67
C VAL A 310 -19.91 -1.80 -15.26
N ALA A 311 -18.60 -1.99 -15.21
CA ALA A 311 -17.56 -1.10 -15.73
C ALA A 311 -17.43 -1.07 -17.26
N GLU A 312 -17.59 -2.20 -17.94
CA GLU A 312 -17.33 -2.30 -19.39
C GLU A 312 -18.31 -1.51 -20.28
N ARG A 313 -19.39 -0.94 -19.71
CA ARG A 313 -20.44 -0.24 -20.46
C ARG A 313 -20.34 1.28 -20.46
N THR A 314 -19.44 1.88 -19.68
CA THR A 314 -19.32 3.34 -19.59
C THR A 314 -17.88 3.75 -19.91
N GLY A 315 -17.68 4.67 -20.88
CA GLY A 315 -16.34 5.14 -21.27
C GLY A 315 -15.52 5.76 -20.12
N ILE A 316 -16.15 6.02 -18.96
CA ILE A 316 -15.54 6.55 -17.73
C ILE A 316 -14.46 5.60 -17.18
N ASN A 317 -14.59 4.31 -17.45
CA ASN A 317 -13.77 3.26 -16.87
C ASN A 317 -12.32 3.27 -17.30
N TYR A 318 -12.08 3.69 -18.55
CA TYR A 318 -10.74 3.94 -19.03
C TYR A 318 -10.03 4.99 -18.14
N TYR A 319 -10.75 6.03 -17.73
CA TYR A 319 -10.20 7.10 -16.91
C TYR A 319 -10.01 6.70 -15.45
N THR A 320 -10.96 5.95 -14.85
CA THR A 320 -10.82 5.49 -13.46
C THR A 320 -9.65 4.52 -13.32
N GLY A 321 -9.48 3.58 -14.25
CA GLY A 321 -8.34 2.65 -14.23
C GLY A 321 -6.99 3.38 -14.27
N MET A 322 -6.86 4.39 -15.13
CA MET A 322 -5.65 5.22 -15.17
C MET A 322 -5.40 5.97 -13.86
N ILE A 323 -6.46 6.48 -13.22
CA ILE A 323 -6.35 7.19 -11.94
C ILE A 323 -5.93 6.22 -10.83
N ASP A 324 -6.53 5.03 -10.77
CA ASP A 324 -6.27 4.00 -9.76
C ASP A 324 -4.83 3.49 -9.83
N ASP A 325 -4.33 3.21 -11.04
CA ASP A 325 -2.94 2.80 -11.29
C ASP A 325 -1.92 3.84 -10.79
N ASN A 326 -2.33 5.10 -10.62
CA ASN A 326 -1.49 6.22 -10.21
C ASN A 326 -1.93 6.88 -8.89
N GLU A 327 -2.83 6.26 -8.11
CA GLU A 327 -3.24 6.77 -6.78
C GLU A 327 -2.05 6.68 -5.79
N GLU A 328 -1.30 5.58 -5.84
CA GLU A 328 -0.19 5.32 -4.91
C GLU A 328 1.17 5.77 -5.47
N GLU A 329 1.29 5.89 -6.79
CA GLU A 329 2.56 6.20 -7.45
C GLU A 329 2.78 7.71 -7.62
N PRO A 330 3.88 8.28 -7.09
CA PRO A 330 4.15 9.71 -7.22
C PRO A 330 4.43 10.11 -8.68
N VAL A 331 3.60 10.97 -9.24
CA VAL A 331 3.74 11.54 -10.59
C VAL A 331 4.06 13.04 -10.55
N GLY A 332 4.63 13.57 -11.64
CA GLY A 332 5.08 14.97 -11.73
C GLY A 332 6.60 15.11 -11.67
N LEU A 333 7.08 16.34 -11.41
CA LEU A 333 8.50 16.68 -11.46
C LEU A 333 9.07 17.05 -10.09
N TYR A 334 10.15 16.39 -9.68
CA TYR A 334 10.83 16.59 -8.40
C TYR A 334 12.21 17.22 -8.63
N LEU A 335 12.50 18.30 -7.91
CA LEU A 335 13.85 18.89 -7.79
C LEU A 335 14.54 18.34 -6.55
N GLU A 336 15.56 17.54 -6.77
CA GLU A 336 16.33 16.82 -5.76
C GLU A 336 17.80 17.30 -5.73
N ASN A 337 18.49 17.05 -4.61
CA ASN A 337 19.93 17.27 -4.46
C ASN A 337 20.47 18.65 -4.89
N VAL A 338 19.69 19.72 -4.74
CA VAL A 338 20.11 21.09 -5.09
C VAL A 338 21.32 21.50 -4.25
N ARG A 339 22.49 21.62 -4.90
CA ARG A 339 23.77 21.87 -4.23
C ARG A 339 24.74 22.61 -5.14
N LEU A 340 25.77 23.20 -4.54
CA LEU A 340 26.91 23.72 -5.29
C LEU A 340 27.74 22.55 -5.85
N VAL A 341 28.19 22.67 -7.11
CA VAL A 341 29.14 21.71 -7.71
C VAL A 341 30.46 21.76 -6.97
N ASP A 342 30.98 22.98 -6.75
CA ASP A 342 32.19 23.21 -5.99
C ASP A 342 31.91 23.41 -4.50
N ARG A 343 32.79 22.88 -3.66
CA ARG A 343 32.69 23.06 -2.20
C ARG A 343 32.85 24.52 -1.78
N TYR A 344 33.57 25.32 -2.57
CA TYR A 344 33.86 26.72 -2.30
C TYR A 344 33.67 27.53 -3.57
N ALA A 345 32.95 28.65 -3.46
CA ALA A 345 32.86 29.66 -4.50
C ALA A 345 33.90 30.76 -4.25
N TYR A 346 34.50 31.28 -5.30
CA TYR A 346 35.50 32.34 -5.25
C TYR A 346 35.06 33.51 -6.13
N GLU A 347 35.43 34.72 -5.72
CA GLU A 347 35.13 35.95 -6.45
C GLU A 347 35.73 35.90 -7.87
N GLY A 348 34.95 36.32 -8.86
CA GLY A 348 35.33 36.28 -10.27
C GLY A 348 35.30 34.89 -10.93
N TYR A 349 35.08 33.80 -10.18
CA TYR A 349 34.87 32.46 -10.74
C TYR A 349 33.38 32.16 -10.90
N PRO A 350 32.98 31.43 -11.98
CA PRO A 350 31.60 31.03 -12.14
C PRO A 350 31.16 30.11 -11.00
N VAL A 351 30.00 30.39 -10.43
CA VAL A 351 29.37 29.51 -9.43
C VAL A 351 28.35 28.65 -10.13
N VAL A 352 28.54 27.34 -10.06
CA VAL A 352 27.64 26.35 -10.65
C VAL A 352 26.83 25.65 -9.56
N ILE A 353 25.51 25.69 -9.70
CA ILE A 353 24.57 24.95 -8.87
C ILE A 353 24.03 23.79 -9.68
N TRP A 354 24.02 22.62 -9.06
CA TRP A 354 23.54 21.38 -9.63
C TRP A 354 22.25 20.95 -8.94
N ALA A 355 21.30 20.46 -9.70
CA ALA A 355 20.07 19.85 -9.23
C ALA A 355 19.81 18.55 -10.02
N ASP A 356 19.38 17.51 -9.32
CA ASP A 356 18.86 16.30 -9.94
C ASP A 356 17.36 16.49 -10.17
N ILE A 357 16.88 16.11 -11.34
CA ILE A 357 15.47 16.17 -11.71
C ILE A 357 14.98 14.74 -11.89
N ARG A 358 13.96 14.37 -11.12
CA ARG A 358 13.23 13.11 -11.30
C ARG A 358 11.82 13.45 -11.75
N GLY A 359 11.39 12.95 -12.89
CA GLY A 359 10.05 13.22 -13.39
C GLY A 359 9.34 11.94 -13.80
N LYS A 360 8.03 11.88 -13.58
CA LYS A 360 7.16 10.84 -14.11
C LYS A 360 5.93 11.48 -14.75
N SER A 361 5.74 11.31 -16.06
CA SER A 361 4.52 11.76 -16.75
C SER A 361 3.33 10.88 -16.38
N PHE A 362 2.14 11.46 -16.36
CA PHE A 362 0.89 10.70 -16.18
C PHE A 362 0.35 10.20 -17.52
N THR A 363 0.08 11.13 -18.44
CA THR A 363 -0.59 10.92 -19.74
C THR A 363 0.20 11.61 -20.84
N ASP A 364 0.34 12.93 -20.73
CA ASP A 364 1.02 13.81 -21.66
C ASP A 364 2.50 14.01 -21.26
N GLU A 365 3.33 14.36 -22.23
CA GLU A 365 4.72 14.75 -21.97
C GLU A 365 4.82 16.02 -21.08
N ILE A 366 5.79 16.02 -20.19
CA ILE A 366 6.07 17.17 -19.30
C ILE A 366 7.13 18.05 -19.97
N ASN A 367 6.76 19.24 -20.43
CA ASN A 367 7.70 20.25 -20.93
C ASN A 367 8.27 21.05 -19.76
N VAL A 368 9.57 20.92 -19.52
CA VAL A 368 10.26 21.55 -18.39
C VAL A 368 11.05 22.77 -18.86
N MET A 369 10.84 23.91 -18.21
CA MET A 369 11.57 25.16 -18.42
C MET A 369 12.31 25.56 -17.13
N PRO A 370 13.59 25.19 -16.99
CA PRO A 370 14.42 25.62 -15.87
C PRO A 370 14.68 27.12 -15.84
N THR A 371 14.75 27.67 -14.64
CA THR A 371 15.10 29.06 -14.37
C THR A 371 15.97 29.15 -13.12
N CYS A 372 16.96 30.03 -13.13
CA CYS A 372 17.92 30.18 -12.05
C CYS A 372 17.97 31.65 -11.61
N TYR A 373 17.93 31.90 -10.30
CA TYR A 373 18.00 33.25 -9.74
C TYR A 373 18.87 33.25 -8.49
N ILE A 374 19.82 34.18 -8.39
CA ILE A 374 20.59 34.42 -7.17
C ILE A 374 20.34 35.84 -6.68
N ASP A 375 20.16 36.00 -5.37
CA ASP A 375 19.97 37.33 -4.79
C ASP A 375 21.15 38.26 -5.11
N LYS A 376 20.91 39.57 -5.16
CA LYS A 376 21.91 40.63 -5.45
C LYS A 376 22.53 40.65 -6.86
N LYS A 377 22.54 39.54 -7.60
CA LYS A 377 23.07 39.48 -8.98
C LYS A 377 21.98 39.35 -10.04
N GLY A 378 20.93 38.56 -9.77
CA GLY A 378 19.83 38.33 -10.71
C GLY A 378 19.82 36.92 -11.32
N TYR A 379 19.43 36.81 -12.59
CA TYR A 379 19.25 35.53 -13.27
C TYR A 379 20.59 34.87 -13.64
N GLY A 380 20.66 33.56 -13.50
CA GLY A 380 21.76 32.71 -13.99
C GLY A 380 21.41 32.02 -15.29
N GLU A 381 22.37 31.31 -15.87
CA GLU A 381 22.19 30.56 -17.11
C GLU A 381 21.88 29.07 -16.81
N PRO A 382 20.65 28.58 -17.08
CA PRO A 382 20.31 27.18 -16.94
C PRO A 382 20.83 26.34 -18.11
N GLU A 383 21.30 25.13 -17.80
CA GLU A 383 21.63 24.09 -18.78
C GLU A 383 21.06 22.73 -18.34
N PRO A 384 20.17 22.11 -19.14
CA PRO A 384 19.61 22.59 -20.41
C PRO A 384 18.59 23.74 -20.23
N LYS A 385 18.31 24.49 -21.30
CA LYS A 385 17.32 25.59 -21.30
C LYS A 385 15.86 25.11 -21.24
N SER A 386 15.60 23.94 -21.81
CA SER A 386 14.32 23.25 -21.78
C SER A 386 14.52 21.79 -22.17
N PHE A 387 13.64 20.91 -21.71
CA PHE A 387 13.62 19.50 -22.08
C PHE A 387 12.23 18.92 -21.81
N THR A 388 11.95 17.74 -22.35
CA THR A 388 10.70 17.00 -22.14
C THR A 388 10.96 15.73 -21.34
N ILE A 389 9.94 15.26 -20.61
CA ILE A 389 9.95 13.98 -19.90
C ILE A 389 8.75 13.17 -20.38
N LEU A 390 9.01 11.94 -20.81
CA LEU A 390 7.98 10.96 -21.17
C LEU A 390 8.21 9.65 -20.42
N GLY A 391 7.21 9.19 -19.68
CA GLY A 391 7.36 8.09 -18.73
C GLY A 391 8.13 8.54 -17.50
N GLU A 392 8.96 7.66 -16.94
CA GLU A 392 9.84 7.96 -15.82
C GLU A 392 11.26 8.26 -16.31
N GLU A 393 11.75 9.47 -16.03
CA GLU A 393 13.09 9.88 -16.43
C GLU A 393 13.85 10.58 -15.29
N HIS A 394 15.17 10.46 -15.37
CA HIS A 394 16.11 11.16 -14.52
C HIS A 394 16.98 12.08 -15.38
N ASN A 395 16.85 13.38 -15.13
CA ASN A 395 17.60 14.42 -15.81
C ASN A 395 18.39 15.25 -14.79
N THR A 396 19.30 16.08 -15.29
CA THR A 396 20.13 16.94 -14.44
C THR A 396 20.08 18.37 -14.94
N LEU A 397 20.04 19.30 -14.01
CA LEU A 397 20.02 20.73 -14.30
C LEU A 397 21.23 21.38 -13.64
N SER A 398 21.93 22.21 -14.39
CA SER A 398 22.95 23.10 -13.86
C SER A 398 22.57 24.56 -14.08
N CYS A 399 22.92 25.40 -13.11
CA CYS A 399 22.72 26.85 -13.14
C CYS A 399 24.06 27.53 -12.93
N THR A 400 24.52 28.32 -13.90
CA THR A 400 25.79 29.04 -13.81
C THR A 400 25.58 30.53 -13.55
N PHE A 401 26.32 31.08 -12.58
CA PHE A 401 26.32 32.50 -12.23
C PHE A 401 27.74 33.07 -12.36
N TYR A 402 27.89 34.15 -13.12
CA TYR A 402 29.18 34.80 -13.37
C TYR A 402 29.37 36.07 -12.54
N ASP A 403 30.63 36.47 -12.33
CA ASP A 403 31.03 37.75 -11.73
C ASP A 403 30.32 38.03 -10.38
N LEU A 404 30.33 37.06 -9.48
CA LEU A 404 29.85 37.24 -8.11
C LEU A 404 30.96 37.85 -7.26
N GLU A 405 30.63 38.94 -6.57
CA GLU A 405 31.49 39.57 -5.57
C GLU A 405 31.59 38.70 -4.31
N LYS A 406 32.60 38.94 -3.47
CA LYS A 406 32.71 38.28 -2.16
C LYS A 406 31.44 38.51 -1.33
N GLY A 407 30.83 37.44 -0.82
CA GLY A 407 29.68 37.57 0.07
C GLY A 407 28.83 36.32 0.24
N HIS A 408 27.75 36.47 1.02
CA HIS A 408 26.72 35.47 1.19
C HIS A 408 25.55 35.72 0.25
N TYR A 409 25.15 34.67 -0.45
CA TYR A 409 24.07 34.65 -1.42
C TYR A 409 23.10 33.49 -1.13
N TYR A 410 21.89 33.61 -1.63
CA TYR A 410 20.89 32.56 -1.66
C TYR A 410 20.42 32.39 -3.10
N ALA A 411 20.79 31.25 -3.68
CA ALA A 411 20.45 30.92 -5.05
C ALA A 411 19.23 30.00 -5.07
N LYS A 412 18.29 30.32 -5.96
CA LYS A 412 17.07 29.57 -6.23
C LYS A 412 17.16 28.95 -7.62
N THR A 413 16.93 27.65 -7.67
CA THR A 413 16.71 26.89 -8.88
C THR A 413 15.22 26.59 -8.97
N SER A 414 14.61 26.92 -10.08
CA SER A 414 13.19 26.67 -10.33
C SER A 414 12.94 25.99 -11.65
N ALA A 415 11.85 25.25 -11.73
CA ALA A 415 11.40 24.58 -12.94
C ALA A 415 9.90 24.87 -13.13
N THR A 416 9.55 25.44 -14.27
CA THR A 416 8.16 25.60 -14.69
C THR A 416 7.82 24.47 -15.66
N PHE A 417 6.67 23.80 -15.50
CA PHE A 417 6.27 22.69 -16.35
C PHE A 417 4.75 22.56 -16.50
N ASN A 418 4.28 22.00 -17.62
CA ASN A 418 2.88 21.61 -17.77
C ASN A 418 2.63 20.27 -17.09
N PHE A 419 1.47 20.14 -16.44
CA PHE A 419 1.03 18.88 -15.86
C PHE A 419 -0.49 18.81 -15.86
N GLU A 420 -1.02 17.60 -15.72
CA GLU A 420 -2.45 17.41 -15.50
C GLU A 420 -2.72 16.48 -14.32
N THR A 421 -3.77 16.80 -13.58
CA THR A 421 -4.27 15.98 -12.47
C THR A 421 -5.67 15.53 -12.82
N TRP A 422 -5.96 14.26 -12.54
CA TRP A 422 -7.27 13.67 -12.71
C TRP A 422 -7.80 13.21 -11.35
N ALA A 423 -9.12 13.27 -11.20
CA ALA A 423 -9.82 12.72 -10.05
C ALA A 423 -11.17 12.18 -10.45
N TYR A 424 -11.69 11.26 -9.64
CA TYR A 424 -13.07 10.84 -9.73
C TYR A 424 -13.72 10.71 -8.35
N VAL A 425 -15.05 10.73 -8.35
CA VAL A 425 -15.88 10.43 -7.18
C VAL A 425 -17.09 9.62 -7.61
N THR A 426 -17.46 8.63 -6.80
CA THR A 426 -18.63 7.79 -7.05
C THR A 426 -19.74 8.13 -6.05
N TYR A 427 -20.91 8.49 -6.56
CA TYR A 427 -22.11 8.69 -5.75
C TYR A 427 -23.01 7.46 -5.83
N THR A 428 -23.46 7.00 -4.66
CA THR A 428 -24.51 5.99 -4.56
C THR A 428 -25.85 6.68 -4.38
N LEU A 429 -26.75 6.39 -5.32
CA LEU A 429 -28.10 6.93 -5.40
C LEU A 429 -29.11 5.83 -5.05
N VAL A 430 -30.15 6.20 -4.31
CA VAL A 430 -31.22 5.29 -3.90
C VAL A 430 -32.57 6.00 -4.00
N ASP A 431 -33.64 5.26 -4.16
CA ASP A 431 -34.99 5.82 -4.00
C ASP A 431 -35.15 6.39 -2.57
N ILE A 432 -35.60 7.63 -2.48
CA ILE A 432 -35.82 8.32 -1.21
C ILE A 432 -36.82 7.59 -0.31
N GLU A 433 -37.84 6.93 -0.88
CA GLU A 433 -38.81 6.16 -0.10
C GLU A 433 -38.18 4.89 0.47
N THR A 434 -37.29 4.25 -0.28
CA THR A 434 -36.51 3.09 0.20
C THR A 434 -35.58 3.50 1.34
N LYS A 435 -34.84 4.61 1.19
CA LYS A 435 -33.99 5.17 2.25
C LYS A 435 -34.80 5.44 3.52
N ARG A 436 -35.93 6.13 3.38
CA ARG A 436 -36.83 6.48 4.49
C ARG A 436 -37.42 5.24 5.16
N ALA A 437 -37.79 4.22 4.40
CA ALA A 437 -38.33 2.97 4.94
C ALA A 437 -37.31 2.24 5.82
N LEU A 438 -36.04 2.19 5.41
CA LEU A 438 -34.96 1.61 6.22
C LEU A 438 -34.71 2.42 7.50
N GLU A 439 -34.67 3.74 7.39
CA GLU A 439 -34.52 4.64 8.55
C GLU A 439 -35.67 4.47 9.56
N LEU A 440 -36.92 4.35 9.08
CA LEU A 440 -38.10 4.11 9.93
C LEU A 440 -38.08 2.76 10.64
N GLN A 441 -37.40 1.76 10.06
CA GLN A 441 -37.16 0.47 10.70
C GLN A 441 -36.02 0.50 11.73
N GLY A 442 -35.37 1.66 11.94
CA GLY A 442 -34.21 1.80 12.81
C GLY A 442 -32.97 1.10 12.25
N LYS A 443 -32.95 0.79 10.96
CA LYS A 443 -31.81 0.18 10.29
C LYS A 443 -30.83 1.25 9.80
N ASN A 444 -29.54 0.93 9.82
CA ASN A 444 -28.53 1.80 9.24
C ASN A 444 -28.50 1.60 7.72
N VAL A 445 -28.91 2.63 6.96
CA VAL A 445 -29.03 2.57 5.50
C VAL A 445 -27.71 2.18 4.83
N ASN A 446 -26.60 2.76 5.28
CA ASN A 446 -25.26 2.48 4.75
C ASN A 446 -24.85 1.03 4.92
N TYR A 447 -25.10 0.44 6.09
CA TYR A 447 -24.79 -0.97 6.36
C TYR A 447 -25.69 -1.91 5.56
N GLU A 448 -27.00 -1.65 5.51
CA GLU A 448 -27.95 -2.53 4.81
C GLU A 448 -27.76 -2.51 3.29
N LEU A 449 -27.31 -1.38 2.74
CA LEU A 449 -27.08 -1.22 1.32
C LEU A 449 -25.63 -1.40 0.92
N ASP A 450 -24.71 -1.65 1.86
CA ASP A 450 -23.27 -1.70 1.61
C ASP A 450 -22.76 -0.45 0.86
N VAL A 451 -22.87 0.70 1.53
CA VAL A 451 -22.55 2.03 0.99
C VAL A 451 -21.69 2.78 1.99
N GLU A 452 -20.54 3.28 1.55
CA GLU A 452 -19.71 4.16 2.36
C GLU A 452 -20.49 5.44 2.76
N PRO A 453 -20.46 5.87 4.04
CA PRO A 453 -21.20 7.04 4.49
C PRO A 453 -20.85 8.34 3.78
N LEU A 454 -19.60 8.48 3.34
CA LEU A 454 -19.11 9.67 2.67
C LEU A 454 -18.45 9.28 1.34
N PRO A 455 -18.66 10.05 0.26
CA PRO A 455 -17.93 9.83 -0.97
C PRO A 455 -16.42 10.00 -0.74
N LYS A 456 -15.62 8.99 -1.12
CA LYS A 456 -14.17 9.12 -1.25
C LYS A 456 -13.82 9.63 -2.65
N SER A 457 -13.08 10.73 -2.72
CA SER A 457 -12.41 11.17 -3.95
C SER A 457 -11.15 10.34 -4.14
N VAL A 458 -10.93 9.86 -5.36
CA VAL A 458 -9.66 9.23 -5.77
C VAL A 458 -9.02 10.12 -6.82
N PHE A 459 -7.71 10.35 -6.74
CA PHE A 459 -7.01 11.28 -7.62
C PHE A 459 -5.56 10.85 -7.85
N THR A 460 -4.99 11.28 -8.98
CA THR A 460 -3.59 11.03 -9.33
C THR A 460 -2.64 11.75 -8.38
N ASN A 461 -1.60 11.06 -7.89
CA ASN A 461 -0.68 11.59 -6.86
C ASN A 461 0.37 12.58 -7.44
N GLY A 462 -0.10 13.74 -7.91
CA GLY A 462 0.68 14.80 -8.54
C GLY A 462 0.96 16.04 -7.68
N PRO A 463 1.48 17.13 -8.28
CA PRO A 463 1.74 18.41 -7.58
C PRO A 463 0.49 19.08 -7.01
N VAL A 464 -0.65 18.86 -7.68
CA VAL A 464 -1.95 19.43 -7.34
C VAL A 464 -2.90 18.28 -7.07
N MET A 465 -3.67 18.39 -5.99
CA MET A 465 -4.80 17.53 -5.65
C MET A 465 -6.08 18.09 -6.25
N LEU A 466 -6.90 17.19 -6.81
CA LEU A 466 -8.29 17.46 -7.14
C LEU A 466 -9.17 16.76 -6.11
N GLY A 467 -9.71 17.54 -5.19
CA GLY A 467 -10.70 17.05 -4.22
C GLY A 467 -12.09 17.09 -4.84
N MET A 468 -12.70 15.93 -5.05
CA MET A 468 -14.09 15.82 -5.49
C MET A 468 -14.96 15.33 -4.33
N SER A 469 -15.81 16.19 -3.80
CA SER A 469 -16.75 15.78 -2.76
C SER A 469 -17.93 16.73 -2.71
N SER A 470 -19.09 16.12 -2.50
CA SER A 470 -20.23 16.80 -1.97
C SER A 470 -20.21 16.57 -0.47
N MET A 471 -20.36 17.61 0.36
CA MET A 471 -20.62 17.45 1.81
C MET A 471 -22.03 16.87 2.05
N VAL A 472 -22.39 15.82 1.32
CA VAL A 472 -23.69 15.16 1.29
C VAL A 472 -23.46 13.72 1.72
N ASP A 473 -24.25 13.28 2.70
CA ASP A 473 -24.22 11.92 3.21
C ASP A 473 -24.72 10.94 2.13
N GLN A 474 -24.00 9.85 1.96
CA GLN A 474 -24.42 8.74 1.12
C GLN A 474 -25.26 7.73 1.91
N PRO A 475 -26.16 6.97 1.25
CA PRO A 475 -26.56 7.16 -0.14
C PRO A 475 -27.45 8.40 -0.31
N ILE A 476 -27.41 9.00 -1.51
CA ILE A 476 -28.20 10.18 -1.86
C ILE A 476 -29.61 9.70 -2.26
N GLY A 477 -30.64 10.19 -1.55
CA GLY A 477 -32.03 9.84 -1.82
C GLY A 477 -32.59 10.66 -2.97
N ILE A 478 -33.01 9.99 -4.05
CA ILE A 478 -33.62 10.57 -5.24
C ILE A 478 -35.14 10.41 -5.17
N ASP A 479 -35.86 11.49 -5.40
CA ASP A 479 -37.32 11.49 -5.52
C ASP A 479 -37.71 11.26 -6.99
N VAL A 480 -38.20 10.06 -7.29
CA VAL A 480 -38.61 9.65 -8.63
C VAL A 480 -39.79 10.46 -9.18
N ASN A 481 -40.60 11.08 -8.32
CA ASN A 481 -41.82 11.77 -8.73
C ASN A 481 -41.62 13.26 -8.97
N TYR A 482 -40.76 13.91 -8.16
CA TYR A 482 -40.69 15.38 -8.13
C TYR A 482 -39.30 15.97 -8.44
N ASN A 483 -38.24 15.15 -8.60
CA ASN A 483 -36.86 15.59 -8.85
C ASN A 483 -36.43 16.81 -7.99
N THR A 484 -36.89 16.86 -6.73
CA THR A 484 -36.75 18.05 -5.87
C THR A 484 -35.37 18.19 -5.23
N ARG A 485 -34.54 17.15 -5.32
CA ARG A 485 -33.22 17.07 -4.69
C ARG A 485 -32.17 16.73 -5.74
N GLU A 486 -31.70 17.76 -6.42
CA GLU A 486 -30.52 17.68 -7.29
C GLU A 486 -29.27 17.50 -6.40
N PRO A 487 -28.48 16.42 -6.60
CA PRO A 487 -27.18 16.28 -5.96
C PRO A 487 -26.27 17.47 -6.33
N VAL A 488 -25.27 17.75 -5.49
CA VAL A 488 -24.29 18.80 -5.75
C VAL A 488 -22.94 18.14 -6.00
N LEU A 489 -22.24 18.49 -7.07
CA LEU A 489 -20.87 18.07 -7.32
C LEU A 489 -19.92 19.24 -7.02
N GLY A 490 -19.09 19.08 -6.00
CA GLY A 490 -18.03 20.01 -5.65
C GLY A 490 -16.68 19.49 -6.12
N VAL A 491 -15.93 20.30 -6.85
CA VAL A 491 -14.55 20.01 -7.26
C VAL A 491 -13.65 21.13 -6.76
N THR A 492 -12.61 20.79 -6.03
CA THR A 492 -11.66 21.75 -5.44
C THR A 492 -10.25 21.44 -5.89
N ILE A 493 -9.53 22.47 -6.33
CA ILE A 493 -8.11 22.39 -6.69
C ILE A 493 -7.29 22.81 -5.47
N ASP A 494 -6.38 21.96 -5.01
CA ASP A 494 -5.49 22.25 -3.88
C ASP A 494 -4.03 21.90 -4.19
N ASN A 495 -3.10 22.67 -3.63
CA ASN A 495 -1.67 22.50 -3.86
C ASN A 495 -1.06 21.63 -2.76
N LEU A 496 -0.65 20.40 -3.10
CA LEU A 496 -0.08 19.46 -2.13
C LEU A 496 1.38 19.77 -1.78
N TRP A 497 2.12 20.38 -2.71
CA TRP A 497 3.57 20.54 -2.54
C TRP A 497 3.94 21.89 -1.94
N THR A 498 4.78 21.85 -0.91
CA THR A 498 5.22 23.03 -0.15
C THR A 498 6.24 23.91 -0.88
N HIS A 499 6.91 23.36 -1.90
CA HIS A 499 7.99 24.02 -2.64
C HIS A 499 7.58 24.46 -4.04
N GLY A 500 6.29 24.43 -4.35
CA GLY A 500 5.80 24.86 -5.65
C GLY A 500 4.47 25.59 -5.55
N LYS A 501 4.04 26.09 -6.69
CA LYS A 501 2.76 26.78 -6.86
C LYS A 501 2.23 26.60 -8.27
N ILE A 502 0.91 26.62 -8.39
CA ILE A 502 0.22 26.71 -9.67
C ILE A 502 0.49 28.11 -10.23
N GLU A 503 1.11 28.18 -11.41
CA GLU A 503 1.34 29.44 -12.12
C GLU A 503 0.08 29.86 -12.89
N ARG A 504 -0.57 28.90 -13.54
CA ARG A 504 -1.81 29.09 -14.30
C ARG A 504 -2.54 27.76 -14.50
N VAL A 505 -3.88 27.79 -14.50
CA VAL A 505 -4.73 26.70 -14.99
C VAL A 505 -5.09 26.99 -16.45
N ASP A 506 -4.80 26.05 -17.34
CA ASP A 506 -5.04 26.16 -18.78
C ASP A 506 -6.42 25.60 -19.15
N GLU A 507 -6.82 24.48 -18.56
CA GLU A 507 -8.09 23.80 -18.83
C GLU A 507 -8.61 23.12 -17.55
N PHE A 508 -9.92 23.20 -17.33
CA PHE A 508 -10.62 22.46 -16.28
C PHE A 508 -11.86 21.80 -16.87
N ILE A 509 -11.96 20.47 -16.74
CA ILE A 509 -13.03 19.66 -17.32
C ILE A 509 -13.72 18.87 -16.22
N ILE A 510 -15.05 18.80 -16.31
CA ILE A 510 -15.87 17.87 -15.56
C ILE A 510 -16.56 16.95 -16.56
N MET A 511 -16.40 15.64 -16.39
CA MET A 511 -17.06 14.60 -17.16
C MET A 511 -18.17 13.99 -16.31
N VAL A 512 -19.37 13.96 -16.87
CA VAL A 512 -20.60 13.60 -16.19
C VAL A 512 -21.34 12.57 -17.04
N PRO A 513 -21.89 11.49 -16.45
CA PRO A 513 -22.77 10.59 -17.20
C PRO A 513 -23.95 11.34 -17.82
N ASP A 514 -24.38 10.96 -19.02
CA ASP A 514 -25.43 11.63 -19.80
C ASP A 514 -26.83 11.58 -19.14
N GLU A 515 -27.01 10.82 -18.06
CA GLU A 515 -28.21 10.86 -17.24
C GLU A 515 -28.29 12.13 -16.37
N PHE A 516 -27.20 12.90 -16.27
CA PHE A 516 -27.12 14.14 -15.49
C PHE A 516 -26.69 15.32 -16.36
N LYS A 517 -27.14 16.51 -15.95
CA LYS A 517 -26.70 17.78 -16.50
C LYS A 517 -26.14 18.67 -15.41
N LEU A 518 -25.07 19.41 -15.74
CA LEU A 518 -24.57 20.45 -14.84
C LEU A 518 -25.47 21.69 -14.94
N VAL A 519 -26.01 22.12 -13.81
CA VAL A 519 -26.80 23.35 -13.70
C VAL A 519 -26.27 24.21 -12.57
N ASN A 520 -26.41 25.53 -12.69
CA ASN A 520 -26.10 26.47 -11.61
C ASN A 520 -24.69 26.34 -11.02
N CYS A 521 -23.67 26.13 -11.86
CA CYS A 521 -22.29 26.16 -11.38
C CYS A 521 -21.92 27.58 -10.89
N ASP A 522 -21.34 27.67 -9.70
CA ASP A 522 -20.96 28.95 -9.05
C ASP A 522 -19.99 29.82 -9.88
N ARG A 523 -19.19 29.21 -10.74
CA ARG A 523 -18.26 29.90 -11.67
C ARG A 523 -18.86 30.30 -13.01
N TRP A 524 -20.09 29.89 -13.32
CA TRP A 524 -20.76 30.37 -14.52
C TRP A 524 -21.24 31.81 -14.28
N ARG A 525 -20.59 32.75 -14.98
CA ARG A 525 -20.90 34.17 -14.88
C ARG A 525 -22.32 34.41 -15.37
N GLN A 526 -23.24 34.72 -14.46
CA GLN A 526 -24.58 35.17 -14.81
C GLN A 526 -24.48 36.62 -15.30
N GLU A 527 -24.31 36.82 -16.60
CA GLU A 527 -24.38 38.16 -17.20
C GLU A 527 -25.82 38.70 -17.28
N SER A 528 -26.85 37.85 -17.16
CA SER A 528 -28.25 38.24 -17.43
C SER A 528 -29.20 38.29 -16.22
N GLY A 529 -28.77 37.89 -15.01
CA GLY A 529 -29.69 37.84 -13.85
C GLY A 529 -30.85 36.84 -14.00
N GLU A 530 -30.75 35.89 -14.93
CA GLU A 530 -31.78 34.88 -15.17
C GLU A 530 -31.73 33.73 -14.17
N GLN A 531 -32.93 33.23 -13.84
CA GLN A 531 -33.19 32.05 -13.03
C GLN A 531 -32.70 30.80 -13.77
N GLU A 532 -31.66 30.19 -13.24
CA GLU A 532 -31.07 28.92 -13.64
C GLU A 532 -30.42 28.88 -15.03
N VAL A 533 -29.09 28.80 -15.03
CA VAL A 533 -28.31 28.62 -16.26
C VAL A 533 -27.94 27.14 -16.37
N GLU A 534 -28.60 26.46 -17.30
CA GLU A 534 -28.18 25.16 -17.83
C GLU A 534 -27.25 25.43 -19.02
N ARG A 535 -26.08 24.78 -19.04
CA ARG A 535 -25.10 24.90 -20.12
C ARG A 535 -25.07 23.59 -20.88
N GLU A 536 -25.10 23.66 -22.21
CA GLU A 536 -24.88 22.47 -23.04
C GLU A 536 -23.44 21.96 -22.87
N PRO A 537 -23.21 20.65 -22.88
CA PRO A 537 -21.87 20.08 -22.82
C PRO A 537 -21.04 20.53 -24.02
N SER A 538 -19.72 20.64 -23.84
CA SER A 538 -18.80 20.96 -24.94
C SER A 538 -18.69 19.82 -25.97
N SER A 539 -18.85 18.58 -25.51
CA SER A 539 -18.92 17.38 -26.33
C SER A 539 -19.60 16.27 -25.52
N SER A 540 -20.19 15.30 -26.23
CA SER A 540 -20.79 14.10 -25.63
C SER A 540 -20.26 12.88 -26.36
N GLU A 541 -19.61 11.97 -25.64
CA GLU A 541 -18.98 10.77 -26.20
C GLU A 541 -19.30 9.57 -25.31
N ASP A 542 -19.78 8.47 -25.91
CA ASP A 542 -20.03 7.19 -25.23
C ASP A 542 -20.86 7.29 -23.92
N GLY A 543 -21.90 8.12 -23.92
CA GLY A 543 -22.78 8.34 -22.77
C GLY A 543 -22.19 9.25 -21.70
N ILE A 544 -21.18 10.05 -22.04
CA ILE A 544 -20.51 10.98 -21.14
C ILE A 544 -20.58 12.38 -21.72
N ASP A 545 -21.13 13.29 -20.95
CA ASP A 545 -21.15 14.72 -21.23
C ASP A 545 -19.89 15.39 -20.64
N ILE A 546 -19.16 16.10 -21.48
CA ILE A 546 -17.91 16.77 -21.13
C ILE A 546 -18.17 18.28 -21.02
N TYR A 547 -17.90 18.84 -19.85
CA TYR A 547 -18.05 20.27 -19.57
C TYR A 547 -16.67 20.91 -19.38
N SER A 548 -16.25 21.74 -20.34
CA SER A 548 -15.00 22.49 -20.28
C SER A 548 -15.21 23.92 -19.75
N PHE A 549 -14.40 24.29 -18.76
CA PHE A 549 -14.35 25.63 -18.16
C PHE A 549 -13.15 26.38 -18.71
N LYS A 550 -13.41 27.58 -19.25
CA LYS A 550 -12.36 28.43 -19.78
C LYS A 550 -11.63 29.15 -18.67
N ARG A 551 -10.38 29.53 -18.94
CA ARG A 551 -9.54 30.28 -17.99
C ARG A 551 -10.21 31.54 -17.45
N GLU A 552 -10.97 32.25 -18.28
CA GLU A 552 -11.66 33.49 -17.89
C GLU A 552 -12.77 33.24 -16.86
N GLU A 553 -13.36 32.04 -16.86
CA GLU A 553 -14.45 31.63 -15.95
C GLU A 553 -13.90 31.18 -14.59
N LEU A 554 -12.72 30.57 -14.59
CA LEU A 554 -12.06 30.11 -13.37
C LEU A 554 -11.50 31.28 -12.55
N GLY A 555 -11.03 32.35 -13.21
CA GLY A 555 -10.33 33.47 -12.59
C GLY A 555 -8.84 33.17 -12.36
N ASP A 556 -8.12 34.04 -11.65
CA ASP A 556 -6.68 33.82 -11.37
C ASP A 556 -6.49 32.80 -10.23
N PRO A 557 -5.96 31.59 -10.51
CA PRO A 557 -5.81 30.52 -9.52
C PRO A 557 -4.76 30.85 -8.44
N ARG A 558 -3.93 31.88 -8.65
CA ARG A 558 -2.88 32.26 -7.68
C ARG A 558 -3.44 32.91 -6.41
N PHE A 559 -4.69 33.38 -6.43
CA PHE A 559 -5.25 34.22 -5.36
C PHE A 559 -6.52 33.65 -4.71
N THR A 560 -7.18 32.67 -5.31
CA THR A 560 -8.36 32.04 -4.73
C THR A 560 -8.22 30.53 -4.79
N PHE A 561 -8.48 29.84 -3.67
CA PHE A 561 -8.76 28.42 -3.67
C PHE A 561 -9.96 28.20 -4.59
N GLN A 562 -9.74 27.61 -5.78
CA GLN A 562 -10.77 27.49 -6.79
C GLN A 562 -11.51 26.17 -6.58
N SER A 563 -12.60 26.26 -5.84
CA SER A 563 -13.69 25.29 -5.91
C SER A 563 -14.67 25.70 -7.01
N VAL A 564 -15.17 24.70 -7.73
CA VAL A 564 -16.32 24.77 -8.63
C VAL A 564 -17.40 23.89 -8.03
N THR A 565 -18.57 24.45 -7.79
CA THR A 565 -19.71 23.73 -7.23
C THR A 565 -20.86 23.79 -8.22
N CYS A 566 -21.28 22.64 -8.71
CA CYS A 566 -22.38 22.50 -9.68
C CYS A 566 -23.52 21.67 -9.09
N ARG A 567 -24.76 21.97 -9.45
CA ARG A 567 -25.88 21.05 -9.20
C ARG A 567 -25.99 20.05 -10.34
N LEU A 568 -26.38 18.82 -10.02
CA LEU A 568 -26.58 17.72 -10.93
C LEU A 568 -28.08 17.53 -11.17
N ARG A 569 -28.57 18.03 -12.30
CA ARG A 569 -29.95 17.81 -12.74
C ARG A 569 -30.07 16.43 -13.35
N ILE A 570 -30.92 15.58 -12.77
CA ILE A 570 -31.17 14.23 -13.29
C ILE A 570 -32.21 14.32 -14.41
N ASN A 571 -31.89 13.79 -15.59
CA ASN A 571 -32.76 13.84 -16.77
C ASN A 571 -34.03 12.99 -16.59
N ASP A 572 -33.88 11.74 -16.16
CA ASP A 572 -34.98 10.83 -15.84
C ASP A 572 -34.65 10.02 -14.57
N PRO A 573 -35.16 10.45 -13.40
CA PRO A 573 -34.93 9.77 -12.13
C PRO A 573 -35.41 8.30 -12.12
N GLN A 574 -36.47 7.97 -12.87
CA GLN A 574 -37.03 6.63 -12.91
C GLN A 574 -36.16 5.70 -13.75
N ALA A 575 -35.70 6.17 -14.91
CA ALA A 575 -34.76 5.42 -15.74
C ALA A 575 -33.40 5.23 -15.04
N LEU A 576 -32.89 6.27 -14.36
CA LEU A 576 -31.64 6.22 -13.62
C LEU A 576 -31.63 5.09 -12.58
N LEU A 577 -32.72 4.94 -11.82
CA LEU A 577 -32.81 3.89 -10.80
C LEU A 577 -33.15 2.52 -11.40
N SER A 578 -33.88 2.43 -12.52
CA SER A 578 -34.19 1.16 -13.20
C SER A 578 -34.76 0.05 -12.28
N ASN A 579 -35.50 0.43 -11.23
CA ASN A 579 -35.96 -0.45 -10.13
C ASN A 579 -34.84 -1.14 -9.32
N ALA A 580 -33.58 -0.74 -9.49
CA ALA A 580 -32.48 -1.19 -8.66
C ALA A 580 -32.58 -0.58 -7.25
N GLN A 581 -32.15 -1.35 -6.25
CA GLN A 581 -32.17 -0.90 -4.85
C GLN A 581 -31.17 0.24 -4.58
N LYS A 582 -30.04 0.24 -5.32
CA LYS A 582 -29.03 1.30 -5.34
C LYS A 582 -28.41 1.39 -6.73
N VAL A 583 -27.97 2.58 -7.13
CA VAL A 583 -27.26 2.83 -8.38
C VAL A 583 -26.02 3.66 -8.09
N GLN A 584 -24.88 3.28 -8.64
CA GLN A 584 -23.64 4.03 -8.51
C GLN A 584 -23.33 4.77 -9.81
N ARG A 585 -22.91 6.03 -9.68
CA ARG A 585 -22.51 6.87 -10.80
C ARG A 585 -21.21 7.58 -10.47
N THR A 586 -20.27 7.51 -11.40
CA THR A 586 -18.94 8.07 -11.26
C THR A 586 -18.85 9.35 -12.06
N PHE A 587 -18.24 10.36 -11.47
CA PHE A 587 -17.96 11.65 -12.07
C PHE A 587 -16.45 11.83 -12.09
N VAL A 588 -15.92 12.38 -13.18
CA VAL A 588 -14.47 12.59 -13.35
C VAL A 588 -14.21 14.08 -13.50
N ALA A 589 -13.14 14.58 -12.89
CA ALA A 589 -12.61 15.91 -13.14
C ALA A 589 -11.16 15.83 -13.61
N ARG A 590 -10.81 16.71 -14.55
CA ARG A 590 -9.47 16.86 -15.09
C ARG A 590 -9.04 18.32 -15.03
N VAL A 591 -7.81 18.58 -14.61
CA VAL A 591 -7.23 19.93 -14.67
C VAL A 591 -5.88 19.89 -15.37
N LYS A 592 -5.71 20.71 -16.42
CA LYS A 592 -4.41 20.99 -17.07
C LYS A 592 -3.88 22.32 -16.56
N TYR A 593 -2.63 22.36 -16.12
CA TYR A 593 -2.03 23.55 -15.53
C TYR A 593 -0.52 23.64 -15.77
N VAL A 594 0.00 24.86 -15.60
CA VAL A 594 1.42 25.16 -15.52
C VAL A 594 1.80 25.30 -14.05
N TYR A 595 2.75 24.48 -13.61
CA TYR A 595 3.24 24.44 -12.24
C TYR A 595 4.67 24.95 -12.17
N LYS A 596 5.01 25.68 -11.09
CA LYS A 596 6.36 26.16 -10.83
C LYS A 596 6.89 25.61 -9.52
N LEU A 597 7.95 24.81 -9.58
CA LEU A 597 8.69 24.30 -8.43
C LEU A 597 9.93 25.17 -8.17
N GLU A 598 10.24 25.47 -6.90
CA GLU A 598 11.41 26.25 -6.52
C GLU A 598 12.14 25.62 -5.32
N ARG A 599 13.48 25.49 -5.43
CA ARG A 599 14.38 25.05 -4.36
C ARG A 599 15.56 26.00 -4.30
N GLY A 600 16.16 26.19 -3.12
CA GLY A 600 17.30 27.09 -3.00
C GLY A 600 18.38 26.62 -2.04
N VAL A 601 19.59 27.12 -2.26
CA VAL A 601 20.80 26.79 -1.53
C VAL A 601 21.58 28.05 -1.18
N GLY A 602 22.16 28.08 0.02
CA GLY A 602 23.05 29.15 0.44
C GLY A 602 24.42 29.02 -0.22
N VAL A 603 24.92 30.12 -0.76
CA VAL A 603 26.23 30.22 -1.43
C VAL A 603 27.10 31.22 -0.68
N ASN A 604 28.37 30.85 -0.45
CA ASN A 604 29.34 31.73 0.20
C ASN A 604 30.55 31.91 -0.72
N VAL A 605 30.66 33.11 -1.31
CA VAL A 605 31.72 33.50 -2.23
C VAL A 605 32.87 34.12 -1.43
N ARG A 606 34.07 33.56 -1.59
CA ARG A 606 35.29 33.96 -0.90
C ARG A 606 36.19 34.81 -1.81
N GLU A 607 37.13 35.51 -1.19
CA GLU A 607 38.25 36.15 -1.90
C GLU A 607 39.18 35.12 -2.55
#